data_AF-A0A535IP97-F1
#
_entry.id   AF-A0A535IP97-F1
#
_cell.length_a   1.000
_cell.length_b   1.000
_cell.length_c   1.000
_cell.angle_alpha   90.00
_cell.angle_beta   90.00
_cell.angle_gamma   90.00
#
_symmetry.space_group_name_H-M   'P 1'
#
loop_
_entity.id
_entity.type
_entity.pdbx_description
1 polymer ?
#
loop_
_entity_poly.entity_id
_entity_poly.type
_entity_poly.pdbx_seq_one_letter_code
_entity_poly.pdbx_strand_id
1 'polypeptide(L)'
;MMAQTMRGRSTAVRWPPVLLGSILLAFALRVYHLDAMSFWSDEGISVIRARVEFPQVLNVLPVEHTPLYFVALHQWMHAAGEGDFA
;
A
#
# COMPACT_ATOMS: atom_id res chain seq x y z
N MET A 1 -54.87 1.41 -21.65
CA MET A 1 -53.44 1.60 -22.01
C MET A 1 -52.72 2.12 -20.77
N MET A 2 -52.22 1.22 -19.92
CA MET A 2 -51.56 1.55 -18.65
C MET A 2 -50.04 1.47 -18.82
N ALA A 3 -49.35 2.58 -18.62
CA ALA A 3 -47.89 2.64 -18.56
C ALA A 3 -47.42 2.25 -17.16
N GLN A 4 -46.82 1.07 -17.01
CA GLN A 4 -46.13 0.68 -15.80
C GLN A 4 -44.76 1.38 -15.75
N THR A 5 -44.60 2.29 -14.80
CA THR A 5 -43.33 2.98 -14.55
C THR A 5 -42.34 1.99 -13.90
N MET A 6 -41.31 1.57 -14.65
CA MET A 6 -40.22 0.77 -14.10
C MET A 6 -39.44 1.59 -13.06
N ARG A 7 -39.70 1.33 -11.78
CA ARG A 7 -38.97 1.96 -10.69
C ARG A 7 -37.66 1.20 -10.50
N GLY A 8 -36.57 1.73 -11.05
CA GLY A 8 -35.23 1.18 -10.88
C GLY A 8 -34.90 1.07 -9.39
N ARG A 9 -34.70 -0.16 -8.89
CA ARG A 9 -34.18 -0.37 -7.54
C ARG A 9 -32.72 0.09 -7.53
N SER A 10 -32.48 1.27 -6.97
CA SER A 10 -31.13 1.66 -6.58
C SER A 10 -30.73 0.77 -5.39
N THR A 11 -29.92 -0.26 -5.65
CA THR A 11 -29.33 -1.06 -4.59
C THR A 11 -28.18 -0.27 -3.99
N ALA A 12 -28.49 0.61 -3.04
CA ALA A 12 -27.45 1.23 -2.23
C ALA A 12 -26.65 0.11 -1.54
N VAL A 13 -25.39 -0.05 -1.92
CA VAL A 13 -24.48 -1.02 -1.31
C VAL A 13 -24.24 -0.56 0.12
N ARG A 14 -24.94 -1.18 1.07
CA ARG A 14 -24.67 -0.97 2.49
C ARG A 14 -23.46 -1.82 2.85
N TRP A 15 -22.28 -1.22 2.83
CA TRP A 15 -21.07 -1.84 3.37
C TRP A 15 -21.33 -2.16 4.84
N PRO A 16 -21.42 -3.43 5.24
CA PRO A 16 -21.81 -3.76 6.60
C PRO A 16 -20.69 -3.32 7.55
N PRO A 17 -21.00 -2.80 8.74
CA PRO A 17 -19.99 -2.41 9.74
C PRO A 17 -19.05 -3.57 10.09
N VAL A 18 -19.50 -4.81 9.92
CA VAL A 18 -18.68 -6.03 10.02
C VAL A 18 -17.51 -6.01 9.03
N LEU A 19 -17.72 -5.61 7.78
CA LEU A 19 -16.65 -5.57 6.78
C LEU A 19 -15.61 -4.51 7.14
N LEU A 20 -16.04 -3.33 7.60
CA LEU A 20 -15.12 -2.30 8.10
C LEU A 20 -14.34 -2.82 9.32
N GLY A 21 -15.04 -3.43 10.29
CA GLY A 21 -14.41 -4.04 11.47
C GLY A 21 -13.36 -5.09 11.10
N SER A 22 -13.66 -5.96 10.14
CA SER A 22 -12.73 -6.97 9.63
C SER A 22 -11.51 -6.36 8.95
N ILE A 23 -11.68 -5.30 8.15
CA ILE A 23 -10.56 -4.60 7.50
C ILE A 23 -9.66 -3.94 8.54
N LEU A 24 -10.24 -3.26 9.53
CA LEU A 24 -9.47 -2.60 10.59
C LEU A 24 -8.73 -3.63 11.46
N LEU A 25 -9.38 -4.75 11.79
CA LEU A 25 -8.73 -5.84 12.53
C LEU A 25 -7.60 -6.47 11.72
N ALA A 26 -7.81 -6.74 10.42
CA ALA A 26 -6.77 -7.27 9.56
C ALA A 26 -5.57 -6.32 9.44
N PHE A 27 -5.83 -5.01 9.32
CA PHE A 27 -4.79 -3.99 9.32
C PHE A 27 -4.02 -3.97 10.65
N ALA A 28 -4.73 -3.95 11.78
CA ALA A 28 -4.11 -3.95 13.11
C ALA A 28 -3.21 -5.17 13.31
N LEU A 29 -3.68 -6.36 12.93
CA LEU A 29 -2.88 -7.59 12.99
C LEU A 29 -1.69 -7.57 12.03
N ARG A 30 -1.83 -6.94 10.85
CA ARG A 30 -0.76 -6.83 9.86
C ARG A 30 0.40 -5.94 10.32
N VAL A 31 0.11 -4.87 11.06
CA VAL A 31 1.11 -3.91 11.56
C VAL A 31 1.56 -4.21 12.99
N TYR A 32 0.85 -5.07 13.71
CA TYR A 32 1.25 -5.51 15.04
C TYR A 32 2.60 -6.24 14.95
N HIS A 33 3.64 -5.68 15.58
CA HIS A 33 5.00 -6.23 15.59
C HIS A 33 5.63 -6.35 14.18
N LEU A 34 5.34 -5.40 13.28
CA LEU A 34 5.90 -5.40 11.93
C LEU A 34 7.44 -5.38 11.92
N ASP A 35 8.04 -4.76 12.94
CA ASP A 35 9.49 -4.62 13.17
C ASP A 35 10.12 -5.79 13.94
N ALA A 36 9.35 -6.83 14.29
CA ALA A 36 9.88 -7.96 15.06
C ALA A 36 10.90 -8.81 14.29
N MET A 37 10.95 -8.67 12.97
CA MET A 37 11.93 -9.33 12.11
C MET A 37 12.53 -8.30 11.15
N SER A 38 13.86 -8.20 11.13
CA SER A 38 14.55 -7.33 10.19
C SER A 38 14.35 -7.75 8.74
N PHE A 39 14.67 -6.82 7.83
CA PHE A 39 14.48 -6.99 6.39
C PHE A 39 15.09 -8.28 5.85
N TRP A 40 14.36 -8.88 4.92
CA TRP A 40 14.87 -9.95 4.09
C TRP A 40 15.90 -9.38 3.11
N SER A 41 16.75 -10.24 2.57
CA SER A 41 17.87 -9.81 1.71
C SER A 41 17.41 -8.92 0.54
N ASP A 42 16.33 -9.30 -0.13
CA ASP A 42 15.73 -8.58 -1.25
C ASP A 42 15.02 -7.27 -0.83
N GLU A 43 14.40 -7.26 0.35
CA GLU A 43 13.83 -6.05 0.96
C GLU A 43 14.93 -5.03 1.29
N GLY A 44 16.01 -5.48 1.93
CA GLY A 44 17.15 -4.63 2.27
C GLY A 44 17.80 -4.02 1.03
N ILE A 45 17.93 -4.79 -0.06
CA ILE A 45 18.40 -4.28 -1.35
C ILE A 45 17.46 -3.17 -1.89
N SER A 46 16.14 -3.36 -1.75
CA SER A 46 15.16 -2.36 -2.18
C SER A 46 15.27 -1.06 -1.38
N VAL A 47 15.42 -1.17 -0.06
CA VAL A 47 15.66 -0.04 0.85
C VAL A 47 16.95 0.71 0.47
N ILE A 48 18.07 0.00 0.28
CA ILE A 48 19.35 0.62 -0.10
C ILE A 48 19.22 1.42 -1.39
N ARG A 49 18.49 0.92 -2.38
CA ARG A 49 18.26 1.62 -3.65
C ARG A 49 17.32 2.81 -3.50
N ALA A 50 16.31 2.73 -2.64
CA ALA A 50 15.38 3.83 -2.38
C ALA A 50 16.00 4.95 -1.52
N ARG A 51 17.09 4.68 -0.78
CA ARG A 51 17.80 5.68 0.04
C ARG A 51 18.67 6.66 -0.75
N VAL A 52 18.93 6.42 -2.03
CA VAL A 52 19.69 7.39 -2.84
C VAL A 52 18.91 8.70 -3.00
N GLU A 53 19.57 9.81 -3.30
CA GLU A 53 18.87 11.08 -3.51
C GLU A 53 17.85 10.92 -4.64
N PHE A 54 16.69 11.56 -4.51
CA PHE A 54 15.58 11.42 -5.45
C PHE A 54 15.95 11.49 -6.95
N PRO A 55 16.82 12.42 -7.41
CA PRO A 55 17.23 12.47 -8.82
C PRO A 55 18.00 11.24 -9.29
N GLN A 56 18.58 10.49 -8.36
CA GLN A 56 19.45 9.33 -8.61
C GLN A 56 18.68 8.01 -8.56
N VAL A 57 17.48 7.99 -7.97
CA VAL A 57 16.63 6.78 -7.87
C VAL A 57 16.39 6.15 -9.23
N LEU A 58 16.17 6.98 -10.27
CA LEU A 58 15.94 6.51 -11.64
C LEU A 58 17.18 5.94 -12.32
N ASN A 59 18.38 6.24 -11.79
CA ASN A 59 19.65 5.78 -12.36
C ASN A 59 20.14 4.46 -11.76
N VAL A 60 19.55 4.02 -10.64
CA VAL A 60 19.94 2.79 -9.91
C VAL A 60 18.88 1.68 -10.00
N LEU A 61 17.97 1.81 -10.96
CA LEU A 61 16.87 0.86 -11.13
C LEU A 61 17.41 -0.52 -11.56
N PRO A 62 16.97 -1.61 -10.91
CA PRO A 62 17.23 -2.94 -11.41
C PRO A 62 16.46 -3.14 -12.72
N VAL A 63 17.00 -3.96 -13.61
CA VAL A 63 16.38 -4.31 -14.91
C VAL A 63 14.99 -4.90 -14.74
N GLU A 64 14.74 -5.52 -13.58
CA GLU A 64 13.56 -6.33 -13.30
C GLU A 64 12.36 -5.52 -12.80
N HIS A 65 12.52 -4.24 -12.48
CA HIS A 65 11.48 -3.44 -11.84
C HIS A 65 11.27 -2.07 -12.50
N THR A 66 10.03 -1.57 -12.39
CA THR A 66 9.64 -0.26 -12.92
C THR A 66 9.95 0.86 -11.93
N PRO A 67 10.26 2.08 -12.44
CA PRO A 67 10.72 3.22 -11.63
C PRO A 67 9.76 3.63 -10.52
N LEU A 68 8.46 3.44 -10.73
CA LEU A 68 7.42 3.90 -9.81
C LEU A 68 7.55 3.24 -8.42
N TYR A 69 8.00 1.99 -8.37
CA TYR A 69 8.19 1.28 -7.11
C TYR A 69 9.22 1.99 -6.21
N PHE A 70 10.40 2.30 -6.74
CA PHE A 70 11.46 2.94 -5.96
C PHE A 70 11.17 4.40 -5.65
N VAL A 71 10.49 5.11 -6.55
CA VAL A 71 10.01 6.47 -6.31
C VAL A 71 9.00 6.50 -5.17
N ALA A 72 8.02 5.59 -5.18
CA ALA A 72 7.03 5.50 -4.11
C ALA A 72 7.68 5.12 -2.77
N LEU A 73 8.61 4.16 -2.78
CA LEU A 73 9.33 3.73 -1.59
C LEU A 73 10.20 4.86 -1.00
N HIS A 74 10.91 5.62 -1.84
CA HIS A 74 11.68 6.80 -1.40
C HIS A 74 10.78 7.82 -0.68
N GLN A 75 9.64 8.16 -1.27
CA GLN A 75 8.70 9.10 -0.67
C GLN A 75 8.07 8.55 0.62
N TRP A 76 7.82 7.24 0.67
CA TRP A 76 7.30 6.58 1.86
C TRP A 76 8.30 6.62 3.00
N MET A 77 9.57 6.32 2.75
CA MET A 77 10.64 6.39 3.76
C MET A 77 10.80 7.82 4.31
N HIS A 78 10.64 8.85 3.47
CA HIS A 78 10.66 10.24 3.93
C HIS A 78 9.43 10.59 4.81
N ALA A 79 8.29 9.92 4.62
CA ALA A 79 7.06 10.17 5.36
C ALA A 79 6.93 9.34 6.64
N ALA A 80 7.34 8.07 6.60
CA ALA A 80 7.17 7.09 7.67
C ALA A 80 8.45 6.86 8.50
N GLY A 81 9.63 7.19 7.96
CA GLY A 81 10.94 6.96 8.56
C GLY A 81 11.75 5.89 7.83
N GLU A 82 12.94 5.57 8.35
CA GLU A 82 13.87 4.60 7.75
C GLU A 82 14.12 3.34 8.59
N GLY A 83 13.39 3.17 9.71
CA GLY A 83 13.51 2.00 10.57
C GLY A 83 12.71 0.81 10.04
N ASP A 84 12.95 -0.38 10.59
CA ASP A 84 12.33 -1.65 10.13
C ASP A 84 10.78 -1.65 10.18
N PHE A 85 10.17 -0.77 10.98
CA PHE A 85 8.71 -0.60 11.01
C PHE A 85 8.17 0.23 9.82
N ALA A 86 9.00 1.09 9.25
CA ALA A 86 8.61 2.14 8.32
C ALA A 86 8.68 1.65 6.87
#